data_AF-A0A258SZP9-F1
#
_entry.id   AF-A0A258SZP9-F1
#
_cell.length_a   1.000
_cell.length_b   1.000
_cell.length_c   1.000
_cell.angle_alpha   90.00
_cell.angle_beta   90.00
_cell.angle_gamma   90.00
#
_symmetry.space_group_name_H-M   'P 1'
#
loop_
_entity.id
_entity.type
_entity.pdbx_description
1 polymer ?
#
loop_
_entity_poly.entity_id
_entity_poly.type
_entity_poly.pdbx_seq_one_letter_code
_entity_poly.pdbx_strand_id
1 'polypeptide(L)'
;DWGEGAVHLIEIPTREEVHDNVVTYWRPKEPLRKGGEYAFTYRLYWAWDHAEAAPPARFGATRSGAASGGRLFVVDVVGDTLKDMDITTLRADVSTSAGTVKDVVLQPNPDIQGWRLSFVLDPQNAELAELRAQILRDTDVVSEVWVYRWTA
;
A
#
# COMPACT_ATOMS: atom_id res chain seq x y z
N ASP A 1 7.20 -12.19 -21.11
CA ASP A 1 7.73 -10.85 -20.82
C ASP A 1 6.90 -9.83 -21.61
N TRP A 2 6.34 -8.82 -20.95
CA TRP A 2 5.49 -7.78 -21.56
C TRP A 2 6.25 -6.47 -21.86
N GLY A 3 7.57 -6.45 -21.62
CA GLY A 3 8.43 -5.28 -21.87
C GLY A 3 8.26 -4.15 -20.86
N GLU A 4 8.85 -2.99 -21.16
CA GLU A 4 8.73 -1.79 -20.32
C GLU A 4 7.31 -1.20 -20.37
N GLY A 5 6.83 -0.73 -19.21
CA GLY A 5 5.52 -0.14 -19.05
C GLY A 5 5.21 0.11 -17.59
N ALA A 6 3.93 0.29 -17.28
CA ALA A 6 3.47 0.49 -15.92
C ALA A 6 2.09 -0.13 -15.70
N VAL A 7 1.83 -0.58 -14.47
CA VAL A 7 0.47 -0.82 -14.00
C VAL A 7 -0.15 0.54 -13.67
N HIS A 8 -1.26 0.85 -14.30
CA HIS A 8 -2.02 2.06 -14.03
C HIS A 8 -3.19 1.75 -13.10
N LEU A 9 -3.44 2.66 -12.16
CA LEU A 9 -4.66 2.72 -11.36
C LEU A 9 -5.36 4.04 -11.69
N ILE A 10 -6.65 3.96 -12.02
CA ILE A 10 -7.52 5.11 -12.21
C ILE A 10 -8.62 5.03 -11.17
N GLU A 11 -8.75 6.11 -10.40
CA GLU A 11 -9.79 6.32 -9.41
C GLU A 11 -10.67 7.47 -9.91
N ILE A 12 -11.95 7.20 -10.14
CA ILE A 12 -12.92 8.17 -10.64
C ILE A 12 -13.78 8.61 -9.44
N PRO A 13 -13.91 9.92 -9.16
CA PRO A 13 -14.80 10.37 -8.11
C PRO A 13 -16.25 9.94 -8.38
N THR A 14 -16.86 9.21 -7.44
CA THR A 14 -18.28 8.85 -7.48
C THR A 14 -18.93 9.11 -6.12
N ARG A 15 -20.24 9.38 -6.13
CA ARG A 15 -21.07 9.50 -4.92
C ARG A 15 -21.96 8.27 -4.69
N GLU A 16 -22.05 7.39 -5.69
CA GLU A 16 -22.92 6.23 -5.69
C GLU A 16 -22.11 4.98 -5.99
N GLU A 17 -22.42 3.89 -5.29
CA GLU A 17 -21.70 2.61 -5.40
C GLU A 17 -22.00 1.86 -6.70
N VAL A 18 -23.15 2.14 -7.33
CA VAL A 18 -23.58 1.49 -8.58
C VAL A 18 -22.69 1.82 -9.80
N HIS A 19 -21.73 2.73 -9.65
CA HIS A 19 -20.82 3.15 -10.71
C HIS A 19 -19.42 2.60 -10.43
N ASP A 20 -18.93 1.76 -11.34
CA ASP A 20 -17.53 1.33 -11.32
C ASP A 20 -16.61 2.55 -11.36
N ASN A 21 -15.77 2.66 -10.35
CA ASN A 21 -14.96 3.85 -10.13
C ASN A 21 -13.47 3.53 -9.95
N VAL A 22 -13.08 2.26 -10.09
CA VAL A 22 -11.71 1.77 -10.00
C VAL A 22 -11.38 0.98 -11.25
N VAL A 23 -10.32 1.38 -11.96
CA VAL A 23 -9.83 0.70 -13.15
C VAL A 23 -8.33 0.45 -13.02
N THR A 24 -7.88 -0.77 -13.30
CA THR A 24 -6.45 -1.09 -13.38
C THR A 24 -6.10 -1.88 -14.63
N TYR A 25 -4.95 -1.59 -15.21
CA TYR A 25 -4.45 -2.25 -16.42
C TYR A 25 -2.94 -2.08 -16.58
N TRP A 26 -2.32 -2.99 -17.32
CA TRP A 26 -0.96 -2.82 -17.82
C TRP A 26 -0.96 -1.86 -19.01
N ARG A 27 -0.07 -0.86 -18.97
CA ARG A 27 0.16 0.10 -20.05
C ARG A 27 1.61 -0.02 -20.54
N PRO A 28 1.86 -0.50 -21.76
CA PRO A 28 3.18 -0.47 -22.36
C PRO A 28 3.73 0.96 -22.44
N LYS A 29 5.04 1.13 -22.27
CA LYS A 29 5.71 2.42 -22.39
C LYS A 29 5.57 3.00 -23.80
N GLU A 30 5.76 2.15 -24.80
CA GLU A 30 5.59 2.52 -26.20
C GLU A 30 4.13 2.37 -26.65
N PRO A 31 3.56 3.36 -27.36
CA PRO A 31 2.19 3.26 -27.87
C PRO A 31 1.98 2.09 -28.82
N LEU A 32 0.85 1.39 -28.66
CA LEU A 32 0.41 0.36 -29.60
C LEU A 32 0.03 1.02 -30.94
N ARG A 33 0.85 0.79 -31.97
CA ARG A 33 0.68 1.36 -33.31
C ARG A 33 -0.46 0.67 -34.08
N LYS A 34 -1.17 1.46 -34.89
CA LYS A 34 -2.20 0.98 -35.82
C LYS A 34 -1.64 -0.12 -36.72
N GLY A 35 -2.36 -1.24 -36.83
CA GLY A 35 -1.97 -2.38 -37.66
C GLY A 35 -0.86 -3.25 -37.09
N GLY A 36 -0.39 -2.98 -35.86
CA GLY A 36 0.55 -3.85 -35.16
C GLY A 36 -0.13 -5.06 -34.52
N GLU A 37 0.61 -6.14 -34.37
CA GLU A 37 0.21 -7.34 -33.65
C GLU A 37 0.96 -7.41 -32.31
N TYR A 38 0.24 -7.69 -31.22
CA TYR A 38 0.79 -7.73 -29.87
C TYR A 38 0.20 -8.93 -29.13
N ALA A 39 1.06 -9.80 -28.58
CA ALA A 39 0.64 -10.98 -27.86
C ALA A 39 0.79 -10.78 -26.34
N PHE A 40 -0.34 -10.78 -25.62
CA PHE A 40 -0.38 -10.75 -24.17
C PHE A 40 -1.07 -12.02 -23.65
N THR A 41 -0.32 -12.86 -22.95
CA THR A 41 -0.86 -14.06 -22.28
C THR A 41 -0.84 -13.84 -20.78
N TYR A 42 -1.98 -14.02 -20.11
CA TYR A 42 -2.11 -13.89 -18.66
C TYR A 42 -3.13 -14.89 -18.12
N ARG A 43 -3.13 -15.05 -16.79
CA ARG A 43 -4.14 -15.79 -16.04
C ARG A 43 -4.77 -14.84 -15.03
N LEU A 44 -6.09 -14.86 -14.93
CA LEU A 44 -6.84 -14.11 -13.93
C LEU A 44 -7.38 -15.09 -12.88
N TYR A 45 -7.11 -14.80 -11.61
CA TYR A 45 -7.64 -15.54 -10.49
C TYR A 45 -8.77 -14.74 -9.84
N TRP A 46 -9.92 -15.38 -9.63
CA TRP A 46 -11.05 -14.83 -8.88
C TRP A 46 -11.10 -15.56 -7.54
N ALA A 47 -10.56 -14.94 -6.51
CA ALA A 47 -10.38 -15.57 -5.21
C ALA A 47 -10.62 -14.56 -4.09
N TRP A 48 -10.95 -15.09 -2.91
CA TRP A 48 -11.10 -14.29 -1.68
C TRP A 48 -9.75 -13.83 -1.12
N ASP A 49 -8.68 -14.56 -1.43
CA ASP A 49 -7.31 -14.23 -1.06
C ASP A 49 -6.36 -14.54 -2.23
N HIS A 50 -5.17 -13.96 -2.20
CA HIS A 50 -4.15 -14.08 -3.23
C HIS A 50 -3.72 -15.54 -3.46
N ALA A 51 -3.46 -15.89 -4.73
CA ALA A 51 -3.15 -17.27 -5.13
C ALA A 51 -1.65 -17.64 -5.02
N GLU A 52 -0.76 -16.66 -4.84
CA GLU A 52 0.70 -16.85 -4.76
C GLU A 52 1.20 -16.74 -3.31
N ALA A 53 2.50 -16.99 -3.07
CA ALA A 53 3.07 -16.79 -1.74
C ALA A 53 3.14 -15.29 -1.42
N ALA A 54 2.38 -14.81 -0.44
CA ALA A 54 2.54 -13.45 0.07
C ALA A 54 3.96 -13.23 0.63
N PRO A 55 4.44 -11.97 0.64
CA PRO A 55 5.57 -11.60 1.47
C PRO A 55 5.31 -12.00 2.94
N PRO A 56 6.38 -12.13 3.76
CA PRO A 56 6.28 -12.52 5.16
C PRO A 56 5.26 -11.68 5.97
N ALA A 57 5.08 -10.42 5.57
CA ALA A 57 4.12 -9.48 6.11
C ALA A 57 3.34 -8.73 5.00
N ARG A 58 2.06 -8.49 5.23
CA ARG A 58 1.18 -7.66 4.38
C ARG A 58 0.40 -6.66 5.22
N PHE A 59 -0.04 -5.56 4.62
CA PHE A 59 -0.88 -4.57 5.27
C PHE A 59 -2.36 -4.97 5.07
N GLY A 60 -2.97 -5.50 6.12
CA GLY A 60 -4.31 -6.09 6.06
C GLY A 60 -5.47 -5.10 6.20
N ALA A 61 -5.26 -3.98 6.90
CA ALA A 61 -6.29 -2.95 7.05
C ALA A 61 -5.68 -1.57 7.23
N THR A 62 -6.23 -0.58 6.54
CA THR A 62 -5.87 0.83 6.70
C THR A 62 -7.05 1.60 7.28
N ARG A 63 -6.79 2.38 8.32
CA ARG A 63 -7.75 3.32 8.92
C ARG A 63 -7.10 4.69 8.96
N SER A 64 -7.89 5.73 8.69
CA SER A 64 -7.42 7.11 8.68
C SER A 64 -8.45 8.02 9.32
N GLY A 65 -8.00 8.97 10.14
CA GLY A 65 -8.88 9.86 10.90
C GLY A 65 -8.19 11.18 11.28
N ALA A 66 -8.98 12.14 11.72
CA ALA A 66 -8.46 13.41 12.22
C ALA A 66 -7.67 13.19 13.53
N ALA A 67 -6.58 13.92 13.71
CA ALA A 67 -5.81 13.98 14.95
C ALA A 67 -5.33 15.41 15.20
N SER A 68 -4.93 15.71 16.45
CA SER A 68 -4.32 17.00 16.76
C SER A 68 -3.02 17.15 15.96
N GLY A 69 -2.96 18.17 15.10
CA GLY A 69 -1.76 18.44 14.29
C GLY A 69 -1.65 17.63 13.00
N GLY A 70 -2.70 16.93 12.55
CA GLY A 70 -2.68 16.26 11.25
C GLY A 70 -3.74 15.17 11.05
N ARG A 71 -3.42 14.23 10.17
CA ARG A 71 -4.20 13.03 9.87
C ARG A 71 -3.50 11.81 10.47
N LEU A 72 -4.16 11.10 11.38
CA LEU A 72 -3.67 9.84 11.92
C LEU A 72 -3.96 8.71 10.95
N PHE A 73 -2.95 7.88 10.71
CA PHE A 73 -3.09 6.59 10.05
C PHE A 73 -2.84 5.48 11.06
N VAL A 74 -3.69 4.45 11.00
CA VAL A 74 -3.55 3.21 11.76
C VAL A 74 -3.65 2.06 10.77
N VAL A 75 -2.55 1.33 10.60
CA VAL A 75 -2.40 0.29 9.59
C VAL A 75 -2.04 -1.03 10.29
N ASP A 76 -2.88 -2.03 10.09
CA ASP A 76 -2.65 -3.38 10.62
C ASP A 76 -1.78 -4.17 9.65
N VAL A 77 -0.72 -4.80 10.17
CA VAL A 77 0.22 -5.63 9.43
C VAL A 77 0.08 -7.07 9.90
N VAL A 78 -0.21 -7.98 8.97
CA VAL A 78 -0.49 -9.39 9.24
C VAL A 78 0.43 -10.29 8.42
N GLY A 79 0.64 -11.52 8.87
CA GLY A 79 1.43 -12.51 8.15
C GLY A 79 1.92 -13.60 9.08
N ASP A 80 1.85 -14.86 8.64
CA ASP A 80 2.10 -16.03 9.50
C ASP A 80 3.51 -16.02 10.12
N THR A 81 4.48 -15.41 9.44
CA THR A 81 5.85 -15.31 9.93
C THR A 81 6.07 -14.18 10.93
N LEU A 82 5.17 -13.19 11.01
CA LEU A 82 5.32 -12.03 11.91
C LEU A 82 4.96 -12.35 13.36
N LYS A 83 4.09 -13.33 13.60
CA LYS A 83 3.56 -13.67 14.92
C LYS A 83 4.65 -14.09 15.91
N ASP A 84 5.74 -14.67 15.40
CA ASP A 84 6.84 -15.23 16.20
C ASP A 84 8.07 -14.31 16.22
N MET A 85 8.00 -13.11 15.62
CA MET A 85 9.15 -12.20 15.52
C MET A 85 9.35 -11.36 16.78
N ASP A 86 10.63 -11.18 17.15
CA ASP A 86 11.04 -10.31 18.25
C ASP A 86 10.80 -8.83 17.89
N ILE A 87 10.03 -8.15 18.76
CA ILE A 87 9.71 -6.72 18.68
C ILE A 87 10.94 -5.83 18.50
N THR A 88 12.05 -6.19 19.13
CA THR A 88 13.25 -5.36 19.15
C THR A 88 13.97 -5.31 17.80
N THR A 89 13.64 -6.23 16.90
CA THR A 89 14.27 -6.35 15.57
C THR A 89 13.46 -5.67 14.47
N LEU A 90 12.20 -5.31 14.74
CA LEU A 90 11.29 -4.76 13.75
C LEU A 90 11.20 -3.24 13.82
N ARG A 91 11.19 -2.60 12.65
CA ARG A 91 10.92 -1.17 12.50
C ARG A 91 10.03 -0.90 11.30
N ALA A 92 9.23 0.15 11.38
CA ALA A 92 8.52 0.68 10.23
C ALA A 92 9.32 1.83 9.62
N ASP A 93 9.62 1.76 8.33
CA ASP A 93 10.10 2.89 7.55
C ASP A 93 8.90 3.53 6.85
N VAL A 94 8.67 4.81 7.12
CA VAL A 94 7.50 5.55 6.63
C VAL A 94 7.98 6.85 6.01
N SER A 95 7.53 7.11 4.78
CA SER A 95 7.89 8.32 4.03
C SER A 95 6.65 8.97 3.43
N THR A 96 6.80 10.26 3.10
CA THR A 96 5.79 11.06 2.41
C THR A 96 6.44 11.89 1.31
N SER A 97 5.73 12.10 0.19
CA SER A 97 6.18 12.99 -0.88
C SER A 97 6.01 14.48 -0.54
N ALA A 98 5.09 14.81 0.37
CA ALA A 98 4.82 16.18 0.81
C ALA A 98 4.38 16.22 2.28
N GLY A 99 4.61 17.35 2.96
CA GLY A 99 4.39 17.48 4.40
C GLY A 99 5.42 16.72 5.22
N THR A 100 5.04 16.31 6.43
CA THR A 100 5.91 15.57 7.36
C THR A 100 5.16 14.43 8.03
N VAL A 101 5.86 13.30 8.19
CA VAL A 101 5.39 12.17 9.01
C VAL A 101 5.97 12.30 10.41
N LYS A 102 5.13 12.10 11.42
CA LYS A 102 5.48 12.17 12.85
C LYS A 102 4.91 10.97 13.58
N ASP A 103 5.42 10.73 14.80
CA ASP A 103 4.89 9.75 15.75
C ASP A 103 4.74 8.34 15.16
N VAL A 104 5.73 7.90 14.39
CA VAL A 104 5.77 6.54 13.82
C VAL A 104 5.97 5.53 14.95
N VAL A 105 4.97 4.68 15.17
CA VAL A 105 4.98 3.64 16.19
C VAL A 105 4.57 2.33 15.53
N LEU A 106 5.39 1.30 15.73
CA LEU A 106 5.07 -0.08 15.41
C LEU A 106 4.94 -0.86 16.72
N GLN A 107 3.80 -1.50 16.94
CA GLN A 107 3.54 -2.24 18.17
C GLN A 107 2.82 -3.56 17.90
N PRO A 108 2.98 -4.58 18.76
CA PRO A 108 2.24 -5.83 18.62
C PRO A 108 0.74 -5.60 18.73
N ASN A 109 -0.02 -6.36 17.96
CA ASN A 109 -1.47 -6.41 18.03
C ASN A 109 -1.93 -7.87 18.14
N PRO A 110 -2.10 -8.40 19.37
CA PRO A 110 -2.42 -9.81 19.61
C PRO A 110 -3.75 -10.25 18.99
N ASP A 111 -4.73 -9.34 18.88
CA ASP A 111 -6.08 -9.65 18.38
C ASP A 111 -6.07 -10.07 16.90
N ILE A 112 -5.08 -9.58 16.14
CA ILE A 112 -4.88 -9.92 14.73
C ILE A 112 -3.67 -10.84 14.52
N GLN A 113 -3.03 -11.29 15.61
CA GLN A 113 -1.78 -12.06 15.59
C GLN A 113 -0.70 -11.40 14.72
N GLY A 114 -0.59 -10.08 14.81
CA GLY A 114 0.27 -9.28 13.93
C GLY A 114 0.72 -8.00 14.61
N TRP A 115 0.90 -6.96 13.81
CA TRP A 115 1.45 -5.67 14.24
C TRP A 115 0.52 -4.53 13.85
N ARG A 116 0.62 -3.41 14.56
CA ARG A 116 -0.07 -2.17 14.23
C ARG A 116 0.96 -1.07 14.06
N LEU A 117 0.99 -0.51 12.86
CA LEU A 117 1.68 0.72 12.54
C LEU A 117 0.72 1.89 12.76
N SER A 118 1.14 2.91 13.51
CA SER A 118 0.47 4.20 13.56
C SER A 118 1.45 5.33 13.29
N PHE A 119 1.00 6.36 12.60
CA PHE A 119 1.76 7.59 12.37
C PHE A 119 0.82 8.74 12.04
N VAL A 120 1.29 9.97 12.23
CA VAL A 120 0.56 11.19 11.88
C VAL A 120 1.19 11.83 10.65
N LEU A 121 0.37 12.09 9.62
CA LEU A 121 0.71 13.00 8.53
C LEU A 121 0.32 14.42 8.93
N ASP A 122 1.31 15.31 9.03
CA ASP A 122 1.10 16.76 9.00
C ASP A 122 1.29 17.22 7.54
N PRO A 123 0.21 17.46 6.78
CA PRO A 123 0.31 17.80 5.37
C PRO A 123 0.80 19.24 5.14
N GLN A 124 0.89 20.06 6.19
CA GLN A 124 1.15 21.49 6.11
C GLN A 124 0.14 22.15 5.16
N ASN A 125 0.60 22.63 3.99
CA ASN A 125 -0.25 23.26 2.96
C ASN A 125 -0.42 22.38 1.71
N ALA A 126 -0.01 21.11 1.74
CA ALA A 126 -0.14 20.21 0.61
C ALA A 126 -1.60 19.76 0.45
N GLU A 127 -2.12 19.80 -0.78
CA GLU A 127 -3.44 19.24 -1.13
C GLU A 127 -3.36 17.74 -1.47
N LEU A 128 -2.14 17.23 -1.64
CA LEU A 128 -1.85 15.84 -1.98
C LEU A 128 -0.55 15.40 -1.34
N ALA A 129 -0.55 14.19 -0.79
CA ALA A 129 0.66 13.51 -0.31
C ALA A 129 0.59 12.02 -0.65
N GLU A 130 1.68 11.50 -1.20
CA GLU A 130 1.86 10.05 -1.39
C GLU A 130 2.66 9.50 -0.21
N LEU A 131 2.05 8.60 0.52
CA LEU A 131 2.63 7.94 1.68
C LEU A 131 3.13 6.56 1.29
N ARG A 132 4.27 6.18 1.84
CA ARG A 132 4.83 4.83 1.70
C ARG A 132 5.22 4.27 3.06
N ALA A 133 4.97 2.98 3.28
CA ALA A 133 5.44 2.29 4.47
C ALA A 133 5.94 0.88 4.16
N GLN A 134 7.00 0.46 4.84
CA GLN A 134 7.54 -0.89 4.82
C GLN A 134 7.96 -1.32 6.23
N ILE A 135 7.83 -2.61 6.52
CA ILE A 135 8.36 -3.22 7.74
C ILE A 135 9.71 -3.83 7.42
N LEU A 136 10.71 -3.47 8.21
CA LEU A 136 12.05 -4.01 8.14
C LEU A 136 12.33 -4.84 9.38
N ARG A 137 13.08 -5.92 9.19
CA ARG A 137 13.78 -6.63 10.24
C ARG A 137 15.26 -6.35 10.09
N ASP A 138 15.85 -5.63 11.03
CA ASP A 138 17.20 -5.08 10.92
C ASP A 138 17.35 -4.22 9.64
N THR A 139 17.94 -4.79 8.58
CA THR A 139 18.09 -4.17 7.25
C THR A 139 17.22 -4.80 6.18
N ASP A 140 16.62 -5.96 6.43
CA ASP A 140 15.86 -6.72 5.44
C ASP A 140 14.41 -6.25 5.41
N VAL A 141 13.87 -6.01 4.21
CA VAL A 141 12.43 -5.76 4.03
C VAL A 141 11.68 -7.07 4.21
N VAL A 142 10.72 -7.09 5.15
CA VAL A 142 9.91 -8.28 5.46
C VAL A 142 8.43 -8.11 5.09
N SER A 143 8.03 -6.94 4.59
CA SER A 143 6.66 -6.69 4.10
C SER A 143 6.60 -6.32 2.63
N GLU A 144 5.39 -6.27 2.08
CA GLU A 144 5.12 -5.46 0.89
C GLU A 144 5.37 -3.95 1.14
N VAL A 145 5.25 -3.13 0.10
CA VAL A 145 5.23 -1.68 0.22
C VAL A 145 3.78 -1.23 0.31
N TRP A 146 3.37 -0.69 1.46
CA TRP A 146 2.11 0.05 1.55
C TRP A 146 2.27 1.38 0.83
N VAL A 147 1.37 1.69 -0.10
CA VAL A 147 1.30 2.97 -0.79
C VAL A 147 -0.09 3.54 -0.60
N TYR A 148 -0.17 4.80 -0.20
CA TYR A 148 -1.44 5.48 0.01
C TYR A 148 -1.40 6.91 -0.51
N ARG A 149 -2.42 7.30 -1.28
CA ARG A 149 -2.58 8.66 -1.76
C ARG A 149 -3.56 9.39 -0.84
N TRP A 150 -3.06 10.35 -0.07
CA TRP A 150 -3.90 11.27 0.69
C TRP A 150 -4.17 12.53 -0.13
N THR A 151 -5.41 13.00 -0.08
CA THR A 151 -5.86 14.27 -0.64
C THR A 151 -6.69 15.02 0.40
N ALA A 152 -6.65 16.35 0.36
CA ALA A 152 -7.38 17.24 1.27
C ALA A 152 -8.91 17.18 1.09
#